data_AF-A0A550GIP9-F1
#
_entry.id   AF-A0A550GIP9-F1
#
_cell.length_a   1.000
_cell.length_b   1.000
_cell.length_c   1.000
_cell.angle_alpha   90.00
_cell.angle_beta   90.00
_cell.angle_gamma   90.00
#
_symmetry.space_group_name_H-M   'P 1'
#
loop_
_entity.id
_entity.type
_entity.pdbx_description
1 polymer ?
#
loop_
_entity_poly.entity_id
_entity_poly.type
_entity_poly.pdbx_seq_one_letter_code
_entity_poly.pdbx_strand_id
1 'polypeptide(L)'
;MAFEDSTTIMVVVALVVIIACVIVIYAMRLRRKQPEKMVTAAQAEPTRTGLPFKVTKSVQTNDASHAKDELRILDLEREILSDSIRRLYEAHAEGKISEQERERLAASYKSRMQAVKESMAKDETIVALHELEGMQEDLMKLFSERFGDLSLKVEELRSKIDVQPVKEIRVKMPKAELFEEAEEEEAEEEEAEKKTVKKRRKSAEKSSPKSEAEKRIEEIRSEVEKVLDKLGQMEIES
;
A
#
# COMPACT_ATOMS: atom_id res chain seq x y z
N MET A 1 -46.61 12.75 60.60
CA MET A 1 -45.74 13.91 60.84
C MET A 1 -44.95 14.14 59.57
N ALA A 2 -44.93 15.40 59.14
CA ALA A 2 -44.70 15.91 57.80
C ALA A 2 -43.37 15.52 57.15
N PHE A 3 -43.41 15.14 55.86
CA PHE A 3 -42.41 15.49 54.83
C PHE A 3 -43.01 15.18 53.44
N GLU A 4 -43.95 16.00 52.98
CA GLU A 4 -44.38 16.05 51.56
C GLU A 4 -44.04 17.42 50.96
N ASP A 5 -42.86 17.95 51.29
CA ASP A 5 -42.34 19.11 50.58
C ASP A 5 -41.64 18.62 49.30
N SER A 6 -42.09 19.11 48.15
CA SER A 6 -41.48 18.82 46.84
C SER A 6 -39.95 18.99 46.83
N THR A 7 -39.43 19.89 47.66
CA THR A 7 -38.01 20.11 47.87
C THR A 7 -37.31 18.93 48.56
N THR A 8 -37.92 18.26 49.54
CA THR A 8 -37.30 17.08 50.19
C THR A 8 -37.29 15.89 49.25
N ILE A 9 -38.34 15.70 48.44
CA ILE A 9 -38.38 14.66 47.40
C ILE A 9 -37.29 14.90 46.35
N MET A 10 -37.11 16.14 45.87
CA MET A 10 -36.06 16.48 44.90
C MET A 10 -34.66 16.29 45.48
N VAL A 11 -34.43 16.60 46.76
CA VAL A 11 -33.14 16.37 47.43
C VAL A 11 -32.85 14.88 47.58
N VAL A 12 -33.85 14.05 47.90
CA VAL A 12 -33.68 12.59 48.00
C VAL A 12 -33.38 11.99 46.63
N VAL A 13 -34.09 12.40 45.57
CA VAL A 13 -33.83 11.95 44.20
C VAL A 13 -32.43 12.36 43.74
N ALA A 14 -32.02 13.61 44.01
CA ALA A 14 -30.68 14.08 43.69
C ALA A 14 -29.59 13.26 44.40
N LEU A 15 -29.78 12.93 45.69
CA LEU A 15 -28.84 12.08 46.44
C LEU A 15 -28.76 10.66 45.87
N VAL A 16 -29.88 10.06 45.46
CA VAL A 16 -29.90 8.73 44.83
C VAL A 16 -29.16 8.75 43.49
N VAL A 17 -29.35 9.79 42.68
CA VAL A 17 -28.65 9.94 41.39
C VAL A 17 -27.14 10.12 41.61
N ILE A 18 -26.72 10.92 42.60
CA ILE A 18 -25.31 11.11 42.92
C ILE A 18 -24.67 9.78 43.36
N ILE A 19 -25.34 9.01 44.21
CA ILE A 19 -24.85 7.70 44.65
C ILE A 19 -24.73 6.73 43.48
N ALA A 20 -25.71 6.70 42.57
CA ALA A 20 -25.66 5.88 41.36
C ALA A 20 -24.49 6.29 40.44
N CYS A 21 -24.26 7.59 40.25
CA CYS A 21 -23.11 8.11 39.48
C CYS A 21 -21.78 7.71 40.12
N VAL A 22 -21.66 7.78 41.45
CA VAL A 22 -20.45 7.37 42.17
C VAL A 22 -20.21 5.86 42.02
N ILE A 23 -21.25 5.03 42.09
CA ILE A 23 -21.15 3.57 41.88
C ILE A 23 -20.71 3.26 40.44
N VAL A 24 -21.25 3.95 39.44
CA VAL A 24 -20.85 3.78 38.04
C VAL A 24 -19.40 4.21 37.82
N ILE A 25 -18.99 5.35 38.37
CA ILE A 25 -17.59 5.82 38.30
C ILE A 25 -16.64 4.87 39.03
N TYR A 26 -17.05 4.32 40.18
CA TYR A 26 -16.27 3.34 40.92
C TYR A 26 -16.15 2.02 40.15
N ALA A 27 -17.24 1.53 39.54
CA ALA A 27 -17.23 0.36 38.67
C ALA A 27 -16.37 0.57 37.42
N MET A 28 -16.40 1.76 36.81
CA MET A 28 -15.53 2.12 35.69
C MET A 28 -14.05 2.17 36.11
N ARG A 29 -13.74 2.73 37.29
CA ARG A 29 -12.37 2.75 37.84
C ARG A 29 -11.87 1.37 38.24
N LEU A 30 -12.74 0.49 38.72
CA LEU A 30 -12.39 -0.89 39.07
C LEU A 30 -12.17 -1.75 37.81
N ARG A 31 -12.96 -1.54 36.75
CA ARG A 31 -12.72 -2.14 35.43
C ARG A 31 -11.42 -1.65 34.78
N ARG A 32 -11.05 -0.38 34.99
CA ARG A 32 -9.76 0.17 34.51
C ARG A 32 -8.51 -0.39 35.20
N LYS A 33 -8.68 -1.06 36.35
CA LYS A 33 -7.60 -1.75 37.09
C LYS A 33 -7.50 -3.25 36.79
N GLN A 34 -8.40 -3.79 35.97
CA GLN A 34 -8.25 -5.11 35.38
C GLN A 34 -7.68 -4.92 33.97
N PRO A 35 -6.36 -4.97 33.77
CA PRO A 35 -5.84 -5.27 32.44
C PRO A 35 -6.34 -6.66 32.07
N GLU A 36 -7.22 -6.71 31.08
CA GLU A 36 -7.27 -7.73 30.03
C GLU A 36 -6.28 -8.90 30.25
N LYS A 37 -6.71 -9.86 31.06
CA LYS A 37 -6.24 -11.23 30.98
C LYS A 37 -7.47 -12.03 30.60
N MET A 38 -7.39 -12.76 29.48
CA MET A 38 -8.49 -13.38 28.71
C MET A 38 -9.04 -12.35 27.71
N VAL A 39 -8.55 -12.28 26.47
CA VAL A 39 -8.52 -13.34 25.46
C VAL A 39 -7.24 -13.21 24.63
N THR A 40 -6.37 -14.21 24.68
CA THR A 40 -5.61 -14.79 23.55
C THR A 40 -4.83 -15.96 24.13
N ALA A 41 -5.54 -17.07 24.38
CA ALA A 41 -4.92 -18.40 24.33
C ALA A 41 -5.12 -18.98 22.92
N ALA A 42 -5.07 -18.12 21.89
CA ALA A 42 -4.89 -18.58 20.53
C ALA A 42 -3.39 -18.82 20.39
N GLN A 43 -3.05 -20.10 20.48
CA GLN A 43 -1.87 -20.74 19.89
C GLN A 43 -0.62 -19.86 19.91
N ALA A 44 0.25 -20.11 20.90
CA ALA A 44 1.67 -19.90 20.69
C ALA A 44 2.09 -20.80 19.52
N GLU A 45 1.99 -20.28 18.30
CA GLU A 45 2.77 -20.72 17.15
C GLU A 45 4.21 -20.91 17.66
N PRO A 46 4.87 -22.04 17.36
CA PRO A 46 6.23 -22.26 17.82
C PRO A 46 7.04 -21.07 17.33
N THR A 47 7.61 -20.32 18.28
CA THR A 47 8.54 -19.25 17.98
C THR A 47 9.49 -19.80 16.94
N ARG A 48 9.47 -19.23 15.73
CA ARG A 48 10.36 -19.57 14.61
C ARG A 48 11.78 -19.12 14.96
N THR A 49 12.31 -19.57 16.10
CA THR A 49 13.68 -19.37 16.55
C THR A 49 14.58 -20.24 15.68
N GLY A 50 15.03 -19.68 14.57
CA GLY A 50 15.99 -20.36 13.70
C GLY A 50 16.08 -19.80 12.29
N LEU A 51 15.06 -19.07 11.82
CA LEU A 51 15.06 -18.54 10.47
C LEU A 51 15.26 -17.01 10.46
N PRO A 52 16.07 -16.47 9.53
CA PRO A 52 16.46 -15.05 9.53
C PRO A 52 15.33 -14.09 9.14
N PHE A 53 14.14 -14.63 8.87
CA PHE A 53 12.99 -13.87 8.39
C PHE A 53 12.01 -13.55 9.52
N LYS A 54 11.54 -12.30 9.54
CA LYS A 54 10.41 -11.88 10.38
C LYS A 54 9.29 -11.52 9.41
N VAL A 55 8.16 -12.23 9.49
CA VAL A 55 6.94 -11.84 8.77
C VAL A 55 6.16 -10.94 9.71
N THR A 56 5.90 -9.71 9.29
CA THR A 56 5.09 -8.74 10.01
C THR A 56 3.86 -8.45 9.19
N LYS A 57 2.71 -8.40 9.86
CA LYS A 57 1.45 -8.02 9.25
C LYS A 57 1.08 -6.63 9.77
N SER A 58 1.02 -5.66 8.88
CA SER A 58 0.71 -4.26 9.21
C SER A 58 -0.75 -3.92 8.96
N VAL A 59 -1.45 -4.66 8.09
CA VAL A 59 -2.87 -4.43 7.78
C VAL A 59 -3.75 -5.55 8.33
N GLN A 60 -4.81 -5.22 9.05
CA GLN A 60 -5.78 -6.23 9.48
C GLN A 60 -6.67 -6.68 8.33
N THR A 61 -7.11 -7.94 8.35
CA THR A 61 -8.01 -8.47 7.32
C THR A 61 -9.32 -7.69 7.23
N ASN A 62 -9.83 -7.15 8.35
CA ASN A 62 -11.03 -6.32 8.35
C ASN A 62 -10.81 -5.01 7.59
N ASP A 63 -9.69 -4.32 7.84
CA ASP A 63 -9.33 -3.07 7.16
C ASP A 63 -9.15 -3.29 5.65
N ALA A 64 -8.49 -4.38 5.25
CA ALA A 64 -8.33 -4.74 3.84
C ALA A 64 -9.67 -5.07 3.17
N SER A 65 -10.58 -5.76 3.87
CA SER A 65 -11.92 -6.03 3.37
C SER A 65 -12.73 -4.74 3.21
N HIS A 66 -12.66 -3.84 4.19
CA HIS A 66 -13.31 -2.54 4.14
C HIS A 66 -12.78 -1.70 2.98
N ALA A 67 -11.46 -1.64 2.80
CA ALA A 67 -10.83 -0.95 1.67
C ALA A 67 -11.30 -1.51 0.32
N LYS A 68 -11.46 -2.84 0.19
CA LYS A 68 -12.04 -3.46 -1.02
C LYS A 68 -13.49 -3.03 -1.27
N ASP A 69 -14.31 -2.97 -0.23
CA ASP A 69 -15.70 -2.54 -0.35
C ASP A 69 -15.81 -1.05 -0.73
N GLU A 70 -14.98 -0.20 -0.13
CA GLU A 70 -14.88 1.22 -0.46
C GLU A 70 -14.40 1.45 -1.89
N LEU A 71 -13.39 0.72 -2.37
CA LEU A 71 -12.94 0.78 -3.77
C LEU A 71 -14.08 0.56 -4.76
N ARG A 72 -14.94 -0.43 -4.49
CA ARG A 72 -16.12 -0.69 -5.35
C ARG A 72 -17.08 0.49 -5.38
N ILE A 73 -17.28 1.18 -4.26
CA ILE A 73 -18.15 2.36 -4.17
C ILE A 73 -17.51 3.56 -4.87
N LEU A 74 -16.22 3.79 -4.65
CA LEU A 74 -15.45 4.87 -5.26
C LEU A 74 -15.35 4.72 -6.78
N ASP A 75 -15.23 3.50 -7.30
CA ASP A 75 -15.29 3.22 -8.73
C ASP A 75 -16.62 3.65 -9.34
N LEU A 76 -17.73 3.34 -8.66
CA LEU A 76 -19.07 3.78 -9.09
C LEU A 76 -19.20 5.30 -9.03
N GLU A 77 -18.67 5.93 -7.97
CA GLU A 77 -18.67 7.39 -7.88
C GLU A 77 -17.85 8.04 -9.00
N ARG A 78 -16.67 7.49 -9.32
CA ARG A 78 -15.83 7.91 -10.45
C ARG A 78 -16.59 7.82 -11.78
N GLU A 79 -17.34 6.75 -11.99
CA GLU A 79 -18.19 6.59 -13.18
C GLU A 79 -19.30 7.65 -13.24
N ILE A 80 -20.03 7.84 -12.14
CA ILE A 80 -21.10 8.86 -12.03
C ILE A 80 -20.55 10.27 -12.29
N LEU A 81 -19.39 10.60 -11.73
CA LEU A 81 -18.73 11.89 -11.92
C LEU A 81 -18.29 12.08 -13.38
N SER A 82 -17.76 11.03 -14.02
CA SER A 82 -17.34 11.05 -15.42
C SER A 82 -18.53 11.29 -16.35
N ASP A 83 -19.64 10.59 -16.12
CA ASP A 83 -20.88 10.76 -16.87
C ASP A 83 -21.52 12.13 -16.62
N SER A 84 -21.48 12.63 -15.38
CA SER A 84 -21.94 13.97 -15.05
C SER A 84 -21.16 15.04 -15.81
N ILE A 85 -19.83 14.92 -15.88
CA ILE A 85 -18.99 15.84 -16.65
C ILE A 85 -19.36 15.77 -18.14
N ARG A 86 -19.48 14.57 -18.73
CA ARG A 86 -19.91 14.40 -20.12
C ARG A 86 -21.27 15.09 -20.37
N ARG A 87 -22.22 14.87 -19.46
CA ARG A 87 -23.57 15.45 -19.54
C ARG A 87 -23.57 16.97 -19.53
N LEU A 88 -22.64 17.61 -18.83
CA LEU A 88 -22.48 19.07 -18.87
C LEU A 88 -22.07 19.57 -20.25
N TYR A 89 -21.18 18.86 -20.95
CA TYR A 89 -20.78 19.22 -22.31
C TYR A 89 -21.92 19.02 -23.31
N GLU A 90 -22.68 17.94 -23.17
CA GLU A 90 -23.91 17.71 -23.96
C GLU A 90 -24.92 18.83 -23.76
N ALA A 91 -25.23 19.18 -22.50
CA ALA A 91 -26.18 20.24 -22.17
C ALA A 91 -25.76 21.60 -22.73
N HIS A 92 -24.45 21.89 -22.74
CA HIS A 92 -23.92 23.09 -23.36
C HIS A 92 -24.08 23.08 -24.89
N ALA A 93 -23.77 21.95 -25.54
CA ALA A 93 -23.95 21.79 -27.00
C ALA A 93 -25.43 21.91 -27.42
N GLU A 94 -26.35 21.47 -26.58
CA GLU A 94 -27.80 21.63 -26.74
C GLU A 94 -28.30 23.05 -26.39
N GLY A 95 -27.42 23.94 -25.89
CA GLY A 95 -27.77 25.30 -25.51
C GLY A 95 -28.59 25.42 -24.22
N LYS A 96 -28.67 24.37 -23.40
CA LYS A 96 -29.41 24.36 -22.13
C LYS A 96 -28.71 25.13 -21.02
N ILE A 97 -27.38 25.26 -21.10
CA ILE A 97 -26.54 26.01 -20.17
C ILE A 97 -25.53 26.85 -20.95
N SER A 98 -25.10 27.95 -20.36
CA SER A 98 -24.00 28.76 -20.89
C SER A 98 -22.64 28.08 -20.67
N GLU A 99 -21.62 28.52 -21.42
CA GLU A 99 -20.25 28.03 -21.25
C GLU A 99 -19.71 28.27 -19.84
N GLN A 100 -20.03 29.43 -19.26
CA GLN A 100 -19.57 29.83 -17.95
C GLN A 100 -20.22 28.98 -16.83
N GLU A 101 -21.50 28.63 -16.98
CA GLU A 101 -22.19 27.70 -16.08
C GLU A 101 -21.61 26.28 -16.21
N ARG A 102 -21.36 25.81 -17.45
CA ARG A 102 -20.71 24.52 -17.69
C ARG A 102 -19.35 24.46 -17.00
N GLU A 103 -18.52 25.47 -17.17
CA GLU A 103 -17.17 25.49 -16.60
C GLU A 103 -17.18 25.53 -15.08
N ARG A 104 -18.06 26.35 -14.49
CA ARG A 104 -18.25 26.39 -13.02
C ARG A 104 -18.68 25.02 -12.46
N LEU A 105 -19.64 24.36 -13.10
CA LEU A 105 -20.11 23.03 -12.68
C LEU A 105 -19.01 21.98 -12.89
N ALA A 106 -18.36 21.98 -14.06
CA ALA A 106 -17.30 21.04 -14.39
C ALA A 106 -16.11 21.15 -13.43
N ALA A 107 -15.74 22.36 -12.99
CA ALA A 107 -14.67 22.56 -12.01
C ALA A 107 -14.98 21.85 -10.68
N SER A 108 -16.22 21.93 -10.19
CA SER A 108 -16.66 21.24 -8.97
C SER A 108 -16.58 19.71 -9.13
N TYR A 109 -17.09 19.17 -10.24
CA TYR A 109 -17.03 17.73 -10.49
C TYR A 109 -15.60 17.21 -10.71
N LYS A 110 -14.73 17.98 -11.38
CA LYS A 110 -13.30 17.65 -11.52
C LYS A 110 -12.59 17.63 -10.17
N SER A 111 -12.89 18.58 -9.29
CA SER A 111 -12.34 18.59 -7.93
C SER A 111 -12.76 17.35 -7.14
N ARG A 112 -14.05 16.96 -7.21
CA ARG A 112 -14.52 15.71 -6.59
C ARG A 112 -13.89 14.47 -7.20
N MET A 113 -13.76 14.45 -8.53
CA MET A 113 -13.09 13.35 -9.25
C MET A 113 -11.67 13.15 -8.74
N GLN A 114 -10.94 14.24 -8.51
CA GLN A 114 -9.58 14.17 -7.97
C GLN A 114 -9.57 13.58 -6.55
N ALA A 115 -10.47 14.03 -5.69
CA ALA A 115 -10.59 13.48 -4.33
C ALA A 115 -10.96 11.99 -4.33
N VAL A 116 -11.84 11.54 -5.22
CA VAL A 116 -12.19 10.12 -5.39
C VAL A 116 -10.95 9.32 -5.81
N LYS A 117 -10.19 9.78 -6.80
CA LYS A 117 -8.95 9.12 -7.24
C LYS A 117 -7.91 9.01 -6.12
N GLU A 118 -7.75 10.06 -5.32
CA GLU A 118 -6.84 10.05 -4.17
C GLU A 118 -7.27 9.06 -3.09
N SER A 119 -8.58 8.89 -2.87
CA SER A 119 -9.10 7.87 -1.94
C SER A 119 -8.87 6.46 -2.49
N MET A 120 -9.14 6.25 -3.79
CA MET A 120 -8.90 4.97 -4.45
C MET A 120 -7.44 4.53 -4.33
N ALA A 121 -6.48 5.43 -4.62
CA ALA A 121 -5.06 5.11 -4.51
C ALA A 121 -4.64 4.66 -3.10
N LYS A 122 -5.24 5.25 -2.06
CA LYS A 122 -4.98 4.85 -0.67
C LYS A 122 -5.54 3.47 -0.37
N ASP A 123 -6.80 3.22 -0.74
CA ASP A 123 -7.45 1.94 -0.49
C ASP A 123 -6.78 0.81 -1.29
N GLU A 124 -6.37 1.08 -2.54
CA GLU A 124 -5.56 0.16 -3.36
C GLU A 124 -4.25 -0.20 -2.67
N THR A 125 -3.56 0.78 -2.09
CA THR A 125 -2.31 0.55 -1.34
C THR A 125 -2.54 -0.35 -0.11
N ILE A 126 -3.63 -0.11 0.63
CA ILE A 126 -4.00 -0.92 1.81
C ILE A 126 -4.26 -2.38 1.39
N VAL A 127 -5.01 -2.57 0.31
CA VAL A 127 -5.32 -3.90 -0.24
C VAL A 127 -4.06 -4.61 -0.72
N ALA A 128 -3.25 -3.93 -1.53
CA ALA A 128 -2.00 -4.48 -2.06
C ALA A 128 -1.04 -4.88 -0.94
N LEU A 129 -0.90 -4.03 0.09
CA LEU A 129 -0.06 -4.34 1.25
C LEU A 129 -0.54 -5.60 1.97
N HIS A 130 -1.85 -5.71 2.27
CA HIS A 130 -2.40 -6.89 2.93
C HIS A 130 -2.18 -8.18 2.11
N GLU A 131 -2.34 -8.11 0.78
CA GLU A 131 -2.13 -9.26 -0.11
C GLU A 131 -0.67 -9.68 -0.18
N LEU A 132 0.27 -8.73 -0.27
CA LEU A 132 1.71 -8.99 -0.26
C LEU A 132 2.18 -9.58 1.08
N GLU A 133 1.68 -9.05 2.20
CA GLU A 133 1.96 -9.60 3.53
C GLU A 133 1.42 -11.03 3.68
N GLY A 134 0.21 -11.30 3.15
CA GLY A 134 -0.35 -12.65 3.11
C GLY A 134 0.49 -13.61 2.28
N MET A 135 0.94 -13.19 1.09
CA MET A 135 1.84 -14.00 0.26
C MET A 135 3.18 -14.27 0.96
N GLN A 136 3.74 -13.28 1.65
CA GLN A 136 4.95 -13.45 2.45
C GLN A 136 4.76 -14.48 3.57
N GLU A 137 3.61 -14.45 4.25
CA GLU A 137 3.26 -15.42 5.29
C GLU A 137 3.17 -16.86 4.74
N ASP A 138 2.46 -17.03 3.62
CA ASP A 138 2.28 -18.33 2.96
C ASP A 138 3.59 -18.93 2.47
N LEU A 139 4.43 -18.12 1.81
CA LEU A 139 5.78 -18.52 1.40
C LEU A 139 6.61 -18.97 2.60
N MET A 140 6.46 -18.28 3.73
CA MET A 140 7.20 -18.61 4.91
C MET A 140 6.80 -19.93 5.54
N LYS A 141 5.50 -20.19 5.55
CA LYS A 141 4.94 -21.46 6.01
C LYS A 141 5.49 -22.61 5.14
N LEU A 142 5.41 -22.48 3.82
CA LEU A 142 5.94 -23.47 2.87
C LEU A 142 7.45 -23.71 3.06
N PHE A 143 8.24 -22.64 3.18
CA PHE A 143 9.69 -22.78 3.38
C PHE A 143 9.99 -23.46 4.71
N SER A 144 9.32 -23.08 5.79
CA SER A 144 9.55 -23.69 7.12
C SER A 144 9.22 -25.19 7.15
N GLU A 145 8.15 -25.61 6.48
CA GLU A 145 7.75 -27.01 6.36
C GLU A 145 8.81 -27.80 5.57
N ARG A 146 9.17 -27.32 4.38
CA ARG A 146 10.16 -27.99 3.52
C ARG A 146 11.56 -28.01 4.13
N PHE A 147 11.95 -26.92 4.79
CA PHE A 147 13.24 -26.83 5.47
C PHE A 147 13.28 -27.75 6.69
N GLY A 148 12.17 -27.89 7.42
CA GLY A 148 12.01 -28.87 8.51
C GLY A 148 12.21 -30.30 8.01
N ASP A 149 11.47 -30.70 6.97
CA ASP A 149 11.59 -32.03 6.34
C ASP A 149 13.01 -32.32 5.88
N LEU A 150 13.65 -31.34 5.23
CA LEU A 150 15.02 -31.47 4.76
C LEU A 150 16.00 -31.60 5.92
N SER A 151 15.83 -30.80 6.97
CA SER A 151 16.67 -30.85 8.17
C SER A 151 16.57 -32.20 8.87
N LEU A 152 15.36 -32.76 8.99
CA LEU A 152 15.13 -34.09 9.53
C LEU A 152 15.86 -35.17 8.73
N LYS A 153 15.76 -35.14 7.40
CA LYS A 153 16.48 -36.09 6.53
C LYS A 153 18.00 -35.96 6.64
N VAL A 154 18.51 -34.73 6.72
CA VAL A 154 19.96 -34.48 6.91
C VAL A 154 20.42 -35.06 8.24
N GLU A 155 19.65 -34.88 9.31
CA GLU A 155 20.00 -35.41 10.63
C GLU A 155 19.89 -36.95 10.69
N GLU A 156 18.88 -37.54 10.04
CA GLU A 156 18.78 -38.99 9.87
C GLU A 156 20.01 -39.55 9.13
N LEU A 157 20.47 -38.88 8.07
CA LEU A 157 21.68 -39.31 7.37
C LEU A 157 22.94 -39.12 8.21
N ARG A 158 23.07 -38.00 8.95
CA ARG A 158 24.21 -37.75 9.85
C ARG A 158 24.32 -38.79 10.96
N SER A 159 23.19 -39.14 11.59
CA SER A 159 23.16 -40.17 12.63
C SER A 159 23.54 -41.56 12.10
N LYS A 160 23.20 -41.89 10.85
CA LYS A 160 23.64 -43.14 10.20
C LYS A 160 25.15 -43.22 9.96
N ILE A 161 25.82 -42.08 9.79
CA ILE A 161 27.26 -42.01 9.48
C ILE A 161 28.11 -41.46 10.63
N ASP A 162 27.50 -41.11 11.77
CA ASP A 162 28.11 -40.49 12.96
C ASP A 162 28.99 -39.26 12.65
N VAL A 163 28.50 -38.37 11.77
CA VAL A 163 29.24 -37.16 11.34
C VAL A 163 28.62 -35.89 11.92
N GLN A 164 29.46 -35.10 12.60
CA GLN A 164 29.12 -33.78 13.15
C GLN A 164 29.17 -32.67 12.08
N PRO A 165 28.30 -31.65 12.15
CA PRO A 165 28.33 -30.50 11.24
C PRO A 165 29.63 -29.69 11.39
N VAL A 166 30.35 -29.50 10.27
CA VAL A 166 31.70 -28.89 10.24
C VAL A 166 31.67 -27.36 10.12
N LYS A 167 30.61 -26.76 9.57
CA LYS A 167 30.52 -25.30 9.35
C LYS A 167 29.08 -24.82 9.25
N GLU A 168 28.72 -23.80 10.04
CA GLU A 168 27.48 -23.04 9.84
C GLU A 168 27.66 -22.02 8.72
N ILE A 169 26.82 -22.11 7.69
CA ILE A 169 26.79 -21.14 6.59
C ILE A 169 25.66 -20.14 6.90
N ARG A 170 26.02 -18.88 7.18
CA ARG A 170 25.03 -17.80 7.29
C ARG A 170 24.59 -17.37 5.90
N VAL A 171 23.32 -17.57 5.58
CA VAL A 171 22.70 -17.06 4.34
C VAL A 171 22.58 -15.54 4.46
N LYS A 172 23.26 -14.79 3.58
CA LYS A 172 23.05 -13.35 3.42
C LYS A 172 21.90 -13.16 2.43
N MET A 173 20.86 -12.43 2.82
CA MET A 173 19.80 -12.07 1.88
C MET A 173 20.32 -10.99 0.90
N PRO A 174 20.01 -11.09 -0.41
CA PRO A 174 20.21 -9.98 -1.33
C PRO A 174 19.40 -8.79 -0.82
N LYS A 175 20.05 -7.64 -0.64
CA LYS A 175 19.36 -6.39 -0.29
C LYS A 175 18.59 -5.97 -1.54
N ALA A 176 17.27 -5.81 -1.44
CA ALA A 176 16.47 -5.28 -2.54
C ALA A 176 16.83 -3.79 -2.73
N GLU A 177 17.64 -3.48 -3.74
CA GLU A 177 18.08 -2.12 -4.12
C GLU A 177 17.07 -1.41 -5.04
N LEU A 178 15.78 -1.74 -4.96
CA LEU A 178 14.78 -1.36 -5.98
C LEU A 178 13.87 -0.18 -5.62
N PHE A 179 14.05 0.49 -4.49
CA PHE A 179 13.15 1.57 -4.07
C PHE A 179 13.75 2.98 -4.12
N GLU A 180 15.05 3.14 -4.38
CA GLU A 180 15.67 4.49 -4.45
C GLU A 180 15.54 5.13 -5.85
N GLU A 181 15.42 4.34 -6.93
CA GLU A 181 15.34 4.88 -8.31
C GLU A 181 13.96 5.47 -8.68
N ALA A 182 12.88 5.08 -7.98
CA ALA A 182 11.53 5.54 -8.32
C ALA A 182 11.14 6.88 -7.66
N GLU A 183 11.72 7.21 -6.51
CA GLU A 183 11.48 8.52 -5.84
C GLU A 183 12.33 9.66 -6.45
N GLU A 184 13.46 9.34 -7.09
CA GLU A 184 14.30 10.36 -7.75
C GLU A 184 13.73 10.84 -9.09
N GLU A 185 13.02 9.97 -9.85
CA GLU A 185 12.39 10.38 -11.13
C GLU A 185 11.15 11.27 -10.93
N GLU A 186 10.30 11.03 -9.91
CA GLU A 186 9.13 11.88 -9.66
C GLU A 186 9.49 13.26 -9.06
N ALA A 187 10.61 13.37 -8.35
CA ALA A 187 11.08 14.63 -7.77
C ALA A 187 11.76 15.55 -8.81
N GLU A 188 12.39 15.01 -9.85
CA GLU A 188 13.03 15.80 -10.91
C GLU A 188 12.03 16.37 -11.93
N GLU A 189 10.88 15.74 -12.14
CA GLU A 189 9.86 16.25 -13.07
C GLU A 189 9.07 17.46 -12.51
N GLU A 190 8.82 17.54 -11.20
CA GLU A 190 8.07 18.68 -10.61
C GLU A 190 8.90 19.98 -10.47
N GLU A 191 10.24 19.90 -10.37
CA GLU A 191 11.10 21.11 -10.26
C GLU A 191 11.45 21.73 -11.62
N ALA A 192 11.34 20.99 -12.72
CA ALA A 192 11.69 21.46 -14.06
C ALA A 192 10.60 22.32 -14.73
N GLU A 193 9.33 22.19 -14.33
CA GLU A 193 8.21 22.86 -15.04
C GLU A 193 7.98 24.34 -14.64
N LYS A 194 8.58 24.84 -13.54
CA LYS A 194 8.34 26.22 -13.07
C LYS A 194 9.33 27.29 -13.53
N LYS A 195 10.34 26.98 -14.38
CA LYS A 195 11.37 27.97 -14.79
C LYS A 195 11.55 28.22 -16.30
N THR A 196 10.70 27.69 -17.18
CA THR A 196 10.99 27.73 -18.65
C THR A 196 9.98 28.48 -19.52
N VAL A 197 9.05 29.29 -18.99
CA VAL A 197 8.09 30.05 -19.84
C VAL A 197 8.60 31.44 -20.28
N LYS A 198 9.77 31.92 -19.83
CA LYS A 198 10.22 33.30 -20.12
C LYS A 198 11.65 33.48 -20.64
N LYS A 199 12.10 32.65 -21.58
CA LYS A 199 13.20 33.02 -22.51
C LYS A 199 13.49 31.87 -23.49
N ARG A 200 12.89 31.88 -24.68
CA ARG A 200 13.49 31.36 -25.93
C ARG A 200 12.55 31.55 -27.12
N ARG A 201 12.34 32.81 -27.48
CA ARG A 201 12.35 33.17 -28.91
C ARG A 201 13.81 33.43 -29.28
N LYS A 202 14.30 32.73 -30.30
CA LYS A 202 15.59 32.81 -31.02
C LYS A 202 16.70 31.79 -30.66
N SER A 203 17.33 31.30 -31.74
CA SER A 203 18.52 30.44 -31.94
C SER A 203 18.38 28.99 -31.46
N ALA A 204 18.19 27.98 -32.33
CA ALA A 204 19.03 27.49 -33.45
C ALA A 204 20.41 26.96 -33.00
N GLU A 205 20.55 25.63 -33.13
CA GLU A 205 21.75 24.92 -33.61
C GLU A 205 23.03 24.93 -32.74
N LYS A 206 23.27 23.83 -32.01
CA LYS A 206 24.51 23.02 -32.06
C LYS A 206 24.50 21.88 -31.03
N SER A 207 24.87 20.71 -31.57
CA SER A 207 25.26 19.44 -30.95
C SER A 207 25.89 19.52 -29.55
N SER A 208 25.32 18.80 -28.58
CA SER A 208 26.04 18.36 -27.38
C SER A 208 26.95 17.16 -27.74
N PRO A 209 28.15 17.06 -27.15
CA PRO A 209 29.08 15.96 -27.39
C PRO A 209 28.55 14.66 -26.78
N LYS A 210 28.54 13.57 -27.57
CA LYS A 210 28.03 12.24 -27.18
C LYS A 210 28.64 11.78 -25.85
N SER A 211 27.80 11.41 -24.90
CA SER A 211 28.20 10.83 -23.62
C SER A 211 28.88 9.46 -23.83
N GLU A 212 29.79 9.07 -22.94
CA GLU A 212 30.45 7.75 -22.99
C GLU A 212 29.43 6.59 -23.01
N ALA A 213 28.30 6.79 -22.34
CA ALA A 213 27.18 5.84 -22.36
C ALA A 213 26.55 5.70 -23.75
N GLU A 214 26.39 6.79 -24.50
CA GLU A 214 25.81 6.77 -25.85
C GLU A 214 26.74 6.08 -26.85
N LYS A 215 28.06 6.19 -26.69
CA LYS A 215 29.01 5.43 -27.51
C LYS A 215 28.90 3.93 -27.27
N ARG A 216 28.75 3.50 -26.02
CA ARG A 216 28.56 2.07 -25.67
C ARG A 216 27.23 1.54 -26.23
N ILE A 217 26.16 2.35 -26.16
CA ILE A 217 24.86 1.97 -26.74
C ILE A 217 24.96 1.84 -28.27
N GLU A 218 25.67 2.74 -28.94
CA GLU A 218 25.87 2.67 -30.39
C GLU A 218 26.73 1.46 -30.81
N GLU A 219 27.78 1.14 -30.03
CA GLU A 219 28.63 -0.03 -30.26
C GLU A 219 27.84 -1.33 -30.12
N ILE A 220 27.05 -1.46 -29.03
CA ILE A 220 26.16 -2.62 -28.82
C ILE A 220 25.13 -2.73 -29.94
N ARG A 221 24.54 -1.61 -30.39
CA ARG A 221 23.60 -1.62 -31.53
C ARG A 221 24.25 -2.13 -32.80
N SER A 222 25.46 -1.69 -33.10
CA SER A 222 26.19 -2.13 -34.30
C SER A 222 26.56 -3.61 -34.24
N GLU A 223 26.87 -4.14 -33.05
CA GLU A 223 27.20 -5.56 -32.87
C GLU A 223 25.96 -6.44 -33.00
N VAL A 224 24.82 -6.00 -32.47
CA VAL A 224 23.52 -6.69 -32.64
C VAL A 224 23.09 -6.70 -34.10
N GLU A 225 23.17 -5.57 -34.81
CA GLU A 225 22.82 -5.50 -36.23
C GLU A 225 23.69 -6.44 -37.08
N LYS A 226 24.99 -6.49 -36.79
CA LYS A 226 25.92 -7.40 -37.45
C LYS A 226 25.64 -8.88 -37.17
N VAL A 227 25.19 -9.22 -35.95
CA VAL A 227 24.75 -10.58 -35.61
C VAL A 227 23.46 -10.93 -36.32
N LEU A 228 22.51 -9.99 -36.42
CA LEU A 228 21.25 -10.18 -37.16
C LEU A 228 21.50 -10.40 -38.65
N ASP A 229 22.39 -9.60 -39.26
CA ASP A 229 22.77 -9.78 -40.67
C ASP A 229 23.43 -11.15 -40.91
N LYS A 230 24.30 -11.58 -39.99
CA LYS A 230 24.94 -12.90 -40.08
C LYS A 230 23.97 -14.05 -39.87
N LEU A 231 22.97 -13.89 -39.01
CA LEU A 231 21.90 -14.87 -38.80
C LEU A 231 20.99 -14.95 -40.05
N GLY A 232 20.65 -13.80 -40.64
CA GLY A 232 19.87 -13.73 -41.88
C GLY A 232 20.59 -14.39 -43.07
N GLN A 233 21.92 -14.28 -43.14
CA GLN A 233 22.69 -14.99 -44.17
C GLN A 233 22.71 -16.51 -43.97
N MET A 234 22.69 -17.01 -42.72
CA MET A 234 22.60 -18.45 -42.44
C MET A 234 21.20 -19.03 -42.76
N GLU A 235 20.13 -18.24 -42.70
CA GLU A 235 18.78 -18.68 -43.07
C GLU A 235 18.57 -18.76 -44.59
N ILE A 236 19.40 -18.08 -45.40
CA ILE A 236 19.28 -18.08 -46.87
C ILE A 236 20.19 -19.14 -47.52
N GLU A 237 21.20 -19.63 -46.81
CA GLU A 237 22.18 -20.62 -47.30
C GLU A 237 21.92 -22.07 -46.78
N SER A 238 20.76 -22.32 -46.15
CA SER A 238 20.22 -23.67 -45.84
C SER A 238 18.99 -23.99 -46.67
#